data_AF-A0A4W5JM35-F1
#
_entry.id   AF-A0A4W5JM35-F1
#
_cell.length_a   1.000
_cell.length_b   1.000
_cell.length_c   1.000
_cell.angle_alpha   90.00
_cell.angle_beta   90.00
_cell.angle_gamma   90.00
#
_symmetry.space_group_name_H-M   'P 1'
#
loop_
_entity.id
_entity.type
_entity.pdbx_description
1 polymer ?
#
loop_
_entity_poly.entity_id
_entity_poly.type
_entity_poly.pdbx_seq_one_letter_code
_entity_poly.pdbx_strand_id
1 'polypeptide(L)'
;MSSSTELCPKWHHSPYGPWTKVKKRQQAVVGFLEANRISFQEVDITNAEERRLWMYRHIPPEKHPDKGNPLPPQIFNGDCYCGDYEDFFQSKENNTVFTFLGLSSPPSVKDSES
;
A
#
# COMPACT_ATOMS: atom_id res chain seq x y z
N MET A 1 4.54 19.62 6.33
CA MET A 1 5.23 18.41 5.85
C MET A 1 4.16 17.56 5.19
N SER A 2 4.13 17.51 3.86
CA SER A 2 3.13 16.72 3.14
C SER A 2 3.53 15.25 3.23
N SER A 3 2.87 14.49 4.11
CA SER A 3 3.01 13.03 4.18
C SER A 3 2.37 12.43 2.93
N SER A 4 3.18 12.20 1.89
CA SER A 4 2.72 11.56 0.66
C SER A 4 2.88 10.05 0.85
N THR A 5 1.77 9.34 1.03
CA THR A 5 1.80 7.87 1.18
C THR A 5 2.29 7.27 -0.15
N GLU A 6 3.34 6.47 -0.14
CA GLU A 6 3.86 5.84 -1.37
C GLU A 6 3.31 4.41 -1.46
N LEU A 7 2.44 4.18 -2.43
CA LEU A 7 2.01 2.82 -2.76
C LEU A 7 2.93 2.27 -3.83
N CYS A 8 3.37 1.03 -3.64
CA CYS A 8 3.97 0.24 -4.71
C CYS A 8 2.91 -0.75 -5.23
N PRO A 9 1.95 -0.30 -6.05
CA PRO A 9 0.86 -1.15 -6.44
C PRO A 9 1.27 -2.19 -7.46
N LYS A 10 2.26 -2.02 -8.35
CA LYS A 10 2.27 -2.84 -9.59
C LYS A 10 3.49 -3.74 -9.80
N TRP A 11 3.21 -5.04 -9.90
CA TRP A 11 4.00 -6.04 -10.64
C TRP A 11 3.20 -6.47 -11.87
N HIS A 12 3.46 -5.98 -13.07
CA HIS A 12 2.97 -6.64 -14.28
C HIS A 12 3.96 -7.74 -14.68
N HIS A 13 3.47 -8.96 -14.87
CA HIS A 13 3.77 -9.83 -16.03
C HIS A 13 3.34 -11.28 -15.72
N SER A 14 2.09 -11.60 -16.05
CA SER A 14 1.73 -12.79 -16.83
C SER A 14 0.19 -12.85 -16.95
N PRO A 15 -0.39 -12.80 -18.16
CA PRO A 15 -1.84 -12.90 -18.34
C PRO A 15 -2.41 -14.28 -17.98
N TYR A 16 -1.56 -15.25 -17.64
CA TYR A 16 -1.95 -16.65 -17.39
C TYR A 16 -1.72 -17.12 -15.94
N GLY A 17 -1.55 -16.20 -14.98
CA GLY A 17 -1.35 -16.51 -13.55
C GLY A 17 -2.43 -15.95 -12.60
N PRO A 18 -2.25 -16.00 -11.25
CA PRO A 18 -3.17 -15.46 -10.22
C PRO A 18 -3.33 -13.93 -10.23
N TRP A 19 -3.03 -13.29 -11.36
CA TRP A 19 -3.10 -11.87 -11.67
C TRP A 19 -4.44 -11.23 -11.32
N THR A 20 -5.55 -11.95 -11.52
CA THR A 20 -6.89 -11.46 -11.19
C THR A 20 -7.05 -11.16 -9.70
N LYS A 21 -6.45 -11.98 -8.82
CA LYS A 21 -6.49 -11.77 -7.36
C LYS A 21 -5.63 -10.57 -6.97
N VAL A 22 -4.43 -10.47 -7.53
CA VAL A 22 -3.50 -9.36 -7.28
C VAL A 22 -4.12 -8.02 -7.70
N LYS A 23 -4.70 -7.95 -8.91
CA LYS A 23 -5.38 -6.74 -9.41
C LYS A 23 -6.53 -6.31 -8.51
N LYS A 24 -7.36 -7.25 -8.04
CA LYS A 24 -8.45 -6.95 -7.11
C LYS A 24 -7.94 -6.38 -5.78
N ARG A 25 -6.86 -6.94 -5.23
CA ARG A 25 -6.22 -6.44 -4.00
C ARG A 25 -5.70 -5.01 -4.17
N GLN A 26 -5.00 -4.73 -5.27
CA GLN A 26 -4.53 -3.37 -5.59
C GLN A 26 -5.70 -2.39 -5.70
N GLN A 27 -6.74 -2.74 -6.46
CA GLN A 27 -7.92 -1.90 -6.64
C GLN A 27 -8.65 -1.64 -5.32
N ALA A 28 -8.70 -2.61 -4.41
CA ALA A 28 -9.32 -2.42 -3.10
C ALA A 28 -8.57 -1.42 -2.23
N VAL A 29 -7.22 -1.44 -2.25
CA VAL A 29 -6.40 -0.46 -1.52
C VAL A 29 -6.54 0.92 -2.14
N VAL A 30 -6.37 1.03 -3.46
CA VAL A 30 -6.50 2.31 -4.20
C VAL A 30 -7.87 2.93 -3.98
N GLY A 31 -8.95 2.16 -4.19
CA GLY A 31 -10.32 2.66 -4.03
C GLY A 31 -10.63 3.11 -2.60
N PHE A 32 -10.01 2.49 -1.58
CA PHE A 32 -10.13 2.97 -0.21
C PHE A 32 -9.43 4.31 -0.01
N LEU A 33 -8.21 4.48 -0.51
CA LEU A 33 -7.44 5.71 -0.34
C LEU A 33 -8.11 6.87 -1.08
N GLU A 34 -8.61 6.64 -2.29
CA GLU A 34 -9.40 7.61 -3.05
C GLU A 34 -10.68 8.01 -2.31
N ALA A 35 -11.45 7.03 -1.81
CA ALA A 35 -12.69 7.29 -1.06
C ALA A 35 -12.45 8.11 0.22
N ASN A 36 -11.30 7.93 0.86
CA ASN A 36 -10.91 8.66 2.07
C ASN A 36 -10.09 9.93 1.78
N ARG A 37 -9.92 10.32 0.50
CA ARG A 37 -9.11 11.48 0.06
C ARG A 37 -7.69 11.46 0.60
N ILE A 38 -7.12 10.27 0.77
CA ILE A 38 -5.72 10.10 1.18
C ILE A 38 -4.87 10.24 -0.08
N SER A 39 -3.91 11.15 -0.06
CA SER A 39 -2.96 11.31 -1.17
C SER A 39 -2.00 10.14 -1.23
N PHE A 40 -1.86 9.55 -2.42
CA PHE A 40 -0.92 8.47 -2.66
C PHE A 40 -0.27 8.57 -4.04
N GLN A 41 0.88 7.91 -4.19
CA GLN A 41 1.52 7.68 -5.48
C GLN A 41 1.52 6.20 -5.83
N GLU A 42 1.20 5.87 -7.09
CA GLU A 42 1.40 4.53 -7.63
C GLU A 42 2.81 4.39 -8.22
N VAL A 43 3.65 3.56 -7.61
CA VAL A 43 4.97 3.18 -8.13
C VAL A 43 4.88 1.84 -8.88
N ASP A 44 5.19 1.86 -10.18
CA ASP A 44 5.36 0.64 -10.98
C ASP A 44 6.80 0.12 -10.84
N ILE A 45 6.93 -1.10 -10.31
CA ILE A 45 8.23 -1.75 -10.08
C ILE A 45 8.54 -2.85 -11.09
N THR A 46 7.69 -3.02 -12.11
CA THR A 46 7.80 -4.08 -13.13
C THR A 46 9.15 -4.10 -13.84
N ASN A 47 9.64 -2.92 -14.24
CA ASN A 47 10.90 -2.75 -14.97
C ASN A 47 11.90 -1.87 -14.22
N ALA A 48 11.71 -1.69 -12.91
CA ALA A 48 12.55 -0.83 -12.06
C ALA A 48 13.28 -1.68 -11.02
N GLU A 49 14.37 -2.32 -11.42
CA GLU A 49 15.16 -3.21 -10.56
C GLU A 49 15.65 -2.51 -9.28
N GLU A 50 16.10 -1.27 -9.38
CA GLU A 50 16.51 -0.47 -8.22
C GLU A 50 15.38 -0.29 -7.21
N ARG A 51 14.18 0.07 -7.68
CA ARG A 51 12.99 0.20 -6.82
C ARG A 51 12.55 -1.14 -6.23
N ARG A 52 12.68 -2.25 -6.97
CA ARG A 52 12.43 -3.61 -6.45
C ARG A 52 13.39 -3.95 -5.31
N LEU A 53 14.68 -3.72 -5.51
CA LEU A 53 15.71 -3.99 -4.51
C LEU A 53 15.53 -3.09 -3.29
N TRP A 54 15.21 -1.81 -3.51
CA TRP A 54 14.89 -0.86 -2.45
C TRP A 54 13.69 -1.35 -1.63
N MET A 55 12.59 -1.74 -2.28
CA MET A 55 11.40 -2.28 -1.62
C MET A 55 11.76 -3.52 -0.79
N TYR A 56 12.53 -4.46 -1.36
CA TYR A 56 12.94 -5.68 -0.67
C TYR A 56 13.83 -5.41 0.55
N ARG A 57 14.62 -4.33 0.55
CA ARG A 57 15.44 -3.94 1.70
C ARG A 57 14.64 -3.30 2.83
N HIS A 58 13.50 -2.68 2.51
CA HIS A 58 12.67 -1.99 3.49
C HIS A 58 11.51 -2.85 4.01
N ILE A 59 11.22 -3.99 3.37
CA ILE A 59 10.29 -4.98 3.93
C ILE A 59 11.00 -5.76 5.07
N PRO A 60 10.34 -5.97 6.22
CA PRO A 60 10.87 -6.79 7.30
C PRO A 60 11.11 -8.25 6.86
N PRO A 61 12.20 -8.91 7.28
CA PRO A 61 12.52 -10.28 6.88
C PRO A 61 11.39 -11.29 7.14
N GLU A 62 10.61 -11.11 8.21
CA GLU A 62 9.46 -11.97 8.55
C GLU A 62 8.29 -11.86 7.56
N LYS A 63 8.26 -10.80 6.75
CA LYS A 63 7.27 -10.57 5.68
C LYS A 63 7.78 -11.00 4.31
N HIS A 64 9.01 -11.49 4.22
CA HIS A 64 9.55 -12.01 2.97
C HIS A 64 8.88 -13.35 2.65
N PRO A 65 8.46 -13.57 1.38
CA PRO A 65 7.93 -14.88 1.00
C PRO A 65 9.04 -15.93 1.02
N ASP A 66 8.71 -17.16 1.41
CA ASP A 66 9.64 -18.31 1.37
C ASP A 66 10.23 -18.56 -0.02
N LYS A 67 9.47 -18.20 -1.08
CA LYS A 67 9.89 -18.31 -2.46
C LYS A 67 9.37 -17.16 -3.31
N GLY A 68 10.27 -16.55 -4.07
CA GLY A 68 9.94 -15.52 -5.06
C GLY A 68 9.93 -14.12 -4.47
N ASN A 69 9.07 -13.25 -5.00
CA ASN A 69 9.03 -11.84 -4.64
C ASN A 69 7.77 -11.51 -3.86
N PRO A 70 7.82 -10.53 -2.95
CA PRO A 70 6.62 -10.07 -2.25
C PRO A 70 5.56 -9.65 -3.27
N LEU A 71 4.35 -10.19 -3.09
CA LEU A 71 3.23 -9.92 -3.99
C LEU A 71 2.66 -8.53 -3.69
N PRO A 72 2.24 -7.77 -4.70
CA PRO A 72 1.65 -6.47 -4.45
C PRO A 72 0.18 -6.62 -4.01
N PRO A 73 -0.42 -5.57 -3.41
CA PRO A 73 0.20 -4.29 -3.06
C PRO A 73 1.17 -4.38 -1.88
N GLN A 74 2.22 -3.56 -1.92
CA GLN A 74 3.11 -3.28 -0.79
C GLN A 74 2.99 -1.79 -0.46
N ILE A 75 2.69 -1.47 0.80
CA ILE A 75 2.28 -0.13 1.22
C ILE A 75 3.40 0.50 2.05
N PHE A 76 3.81 1.69 1.65
CA PHE A 76 4.83 2.47 2.33
C PHE A 76 4.32 3.88 2.64
N ASN A 77 4.90 4.51 3.65
CA ASN A 77 4.77 5.93 3.89
C ASN A 77 6.18 6.53 3.89
N GLY A 78 6.57 7.11 2.75
CA GLY A 78 7.98 7.37 2.46
C GLY A 78 8.81 6.09 2.49
N ASP A 79 9.86 6.07 3.30
CA ASP A 79 10.75 4.90 3.46
C ASP A 79 10.23 3.88 4.51
N CYS A 80 9.14 4.19 5.21
CA CYS A 80 8.59 3.32 6.25
C CYS A 80 7.64 2.30 5.64
N TYR A 81 7.93 1.00 5.83
CA TYR A 81 7.01 -0.07 5.45
C TYR A 81 5.80 -0.10 6.39
N CYS A 82 4.60 0.06 5.82
CA CYS A 82 3.34 -0.04 6.56
C CYS A 82 2.87 -1.49 6.64
N GLY A 83 2.90 -2.21 5.51
CA GLY A 83 2.45 -3.59 5.43
C GLY A 83 2.02 -4.03 4.04
N ASP A 84 1.56 -5.27 3.95
CA ASP A 84 0.99 -5.88 2.74
C ASP A 84 -0.55 -5.71 2.70
N TYR A 85 -1.20 -6.38 1.74
CA TYR A 85 -2.66 -6.35 1.62
C TYR A 85 -3.39 -6.93 2.84
N GLU A 86 -2.88 -8.00 3.46
CA GLU A 86 -3.53 -8.63 4.61
C GLU A 86 -3.44 -7.72 5.83
N ASP A 87 -2.30 -7.05 6.04
CA ASP A 87 -2.17 -6.04 7.10
C ASP A 87 -3.14 -4.87 6.88
N PHE A 88 -3.22 -4.37 5.65
CA PHE A 88 -4.21 -3.35 5.29
C PHE A 88 -5.64 -3.81 5.56
N PHE A 89 -5.98 -5.04 5.17
CA PHE A 89 -7.32 -5.60 5.37
C PHE A 89 -7.65 -5.71 6.87
N GLN A 90 -6.74 -6.23 7.69
CA GLN A 90 -6.90 -6.28 9.14
C GLN A 90 -7.05 -4.88 9.74
N SER A 91 -6.26 -3.91 9.29
CA SER A 91 -6.39 -2.52 9.74
C SER A 91 -7.75 -1.91 9.36
N LYS A 92 -8.31 -2.31 8.21
CA LYS A 92 -9.65 -1.90 7.77
C LYS A 92 -10.74 -2.51 8.64
N GLU A 93 -10.65 -3.79 8.97
CA GLU A 93 -11.59 -4.45 9.88
C GLU A 93 -11.55 -3.84 11.28
N ASN A 94 -10.37 -3.42 11.73
CA ASN A 94 -10.17 -2.79 13.03
C ASN A 94 -10.39 -1.27 13.03
N ASN A 95 -10.72 -0.66 11.88
CA ASN A 95 -10.84 0.80 11.71
C ASN A 95 -9.56 1.58 12.08
N THR A 96 -8.39 0.98 11.94
CA THR A 96 -7.07 1.55 12.25
C THR A 96 -6.24 1.89 11.01
N VAL A 97 -6.85 1.97 9.83
CA VAL A 97 -6.13 2.18 8.55
C VAL A 97 -5.28 3.46 8.57
N PHE A 98 -5.75 4.56 9.16
CA PHE A 98 -4.96 5.79 9.24
C PHE A 98 -3.69 5.60 10.05
N THR A 99 -3.78 4.93 11.19
CA THR A 99 -2.62 4.56 12.02
C THR A 99 -1.69 3.61 11.27
N PHE A 100 -2.25 2.61 10.57
CA PHE A 100 -1.49 1.68 9.72
C PHE A 100 -0.67 2.41 8.65
N LEU A 101 -1.26 3.44 8.02
CA LEU A 101 -0.59 4.30 7.05
C LEU A 101 0.38 5.31 7.69
N GLY A 102 0.52 5.34 9.01
CA GLY A 102 1.31 6.35 9.72
C GLY A 102 0.77 7.77 9.58
N LEU A 103 -0.54 7.91 9.30
CA LEU A 103 -1.23 9.19 9.21
C LEU A 103 -1.84 9.55 10.55
N SER A 104 -1.83 10.84 10.88
CA SER A 104 -2.71 11.34 11.94
C SER A 104 -4.16 11.06 11.54
N SER A 105 -5.01 10.73 12.51
CA SER A 105 -6.45 10.47 12.31
C SER A 105 -7.04 11.45 11.28
N PRO A 106 -7.98 11.01 10.42
CA PRO A 106 -8.55 11.90 9.41
C PRO A 106 -8.98 13.19 10.11
N PRO A 107 -8.73 14.37 9.53
CA PRO A 107 -9.23 15.60 10.10
C PRO A 107 -10.73 15.38 10.28
N SER A 108 -11.18 15.23 11.54
CA SER A 108 -12.60 15.21 11.83
C SER A 108 -13.13 16.43 11.12
N VAL A 109 -14.09 16.23 10.22
CA VAL A 109 -14.85 17.34 9.66
C VAL A 109 -15.45 18.05 10.86
N LYS A 110 -14.74 19.06 11.38
CA LYS A 110 -15.37 20.09 12.16
C LYS A 110 -16.22 20.79 11.13
N ASP A 111 -17.51 20.45 11.12
CA ASP A 111 -18.55 21.35 10.67
C ASP A 111 -18.12 22.76 11.07
N SER A 112 -17.67 23.52 10.08
CA SER A 112 -17.52 24.95 10.23
C SER A 112 -18.93 25.47 10.10
N GLU A 113 -19.67 25.40 11.20
CA GLU A 113 -20.84 26.24 11.40
C GLU A 113 -20.34 27.68 11.51
N SER A 114 -20.57 28.45 10.44
CA SER A 114 -20.85 29.90 10.46
C SER A 114 -21.38 30.33 9.10
#